data_AF-A0A9J6BAM1-F1
#
_entry.id   AF-A0A9J6BAM1-F1
#
_cell.length_a   1.000
_cell.length_b   1.000
_cell.length_c   1.000
_cell.angle_alpha   90.00
_cell.angle_beta   90.00
_cell.angle_gamma   90.00
#
_symmetry.space_group_name_H-M   'P 1'
#
loop_
_entity.id
_entity.type
_entity.pdbx_description
1 polymer ?
#
loop_
_entity_poly.entity_id
_entity_poly.type
_entity_poly.pdbx_seq_one_letter_code
_entity_poly.pdbx_strand_id
1 'polypeptide(L)'
;MKFLIVLALIAAVSADLKPLSKEQADEVRHAWDKVKHNEVEILHEIFKAHPDIQNKFPQFAGKDLEQIKSNSDFSTHATRIVSFITENLSLAGNPDLLPAIKTRVNEMGQNHRNRGVTKEQFNEFRSTLTDYVKHHSSLDGDAEHAWNQAFDNVFFIIFSNLDGHPVV
;
A
#
# COMPACT_ATOMS: atom_id res chain seq x y z
N MET A 1 27.48 36.52 17.98
CA MET A 1 27.55 35.38 17.04
C MET A 1 26.95 34.14 17.69
N LYS A 2 25.62 33.94 17.60
CA LYS A 2 24.94 32.72 18.07
C LYS A 2 23.73 32.46 17.16
N PHE A 3 23.98 32.06 15.92
CA PHE A 3 22.95 31.74 14.91
C PHE A 3 23.31 30.47 14.10
N LEU A 4 23.88 29.44 14.74
CA LEU A 4 24.35 28.24 14.02
C LEU A 4 23.95 26.88 14.63
N ILE A 5 22.96 26.81 15.53
CA ILE A 5 22.53 25.52 16.13
C ILE A 5 21.10 25.10 15.75
N VAL A 6 20.34 25.94 15.02
CA VAL A 6 18.95 25.58 14.62
C VAL A 6 18.87 24.83 13.28
N LEU A 7 19.94 24.79 12.49
CA LEU A 7 19.95 24.11 11.18
C LEU A 7 20.27 22.61 11.25
N ALA A 8 20.73 22.08 12.39
CA ALA A 8 21.06 20.66 12.54
C ALA A 8 19.85 19.75 12.86
N LEU A 9 18.71 20.32 13.25
CA LEU A 9 17.50 19.55 13.60
C LEU A 9 16.53 19.34 12.43
N ILE A 10 16.71 20.05 11.31
CA ILE A 10 15.88 19.86 10.12
C ILE A 10 16.42 18.71 9.24
N ALA A 11 17.68 18.31 9.42
CA ALA A 11 18.29 17.21 8.69
C ALA A 11 17.84 15.80 9.15
N ALA A 12 17.08 15.71 10.25
CA ALA A 12 16.60 14.42 10.79
C ALA A 12 15.21 14.00 10.28
N VAL A 13 14.49 14.85 9.52
CA VAL A 13 13.19 14.48 8.93
C VAL A 13 13.36 13.75 7.58
N SER A 14 14.59 13.59 7.10
CA SER A 14 14.91 13.03 5.78
C SER A 14 15.06 11.50 5.73
N ALA A 15 14.72 10.75 6.79
CA ALA A 15 15.10 9.34 6.92
C ALA A 15 13.95 8.37 7.29
N ASP A 16 12.73 8.62 6.82
CA ASP A 16 11.60 7.73 7.11
C ASP A 16 11.44 6.57 6.12
N LEU A 17 12.06 6.63 4.94
CA LEU A 17 12.15 5.47 4.06
C LEU A 17 13.24 4.53 4.55
N LYS A 18 12.84 3.31 4.92
CA LYS A 18 13.70 2.17 5.25
C LYS A 18 13.49 1.09 4.18
N PRO A 19 14.07 1.23 2.97
CA PRO A 19 13.87 0.24 1.90
C PRO A 19 14.16 -1.17 2.39
N LEU A 20 13.39 -2.15 1.90
CA LEU A 20 13.65 -3.56 2.20
C LEU A 20 15.03 -3.96 1.66
N SER A 21 15.71 -4.86 2.37
CA SER A 21 16.81 -5.62 1.79
C SER A 21 16.29 -6.55 0.68
N LYS A 22 17.21 -7.15 -0.08
CA LYS A 22 16.83 -8.15 -1.09
C LYS A 22 16.12 -9.34 -0.45
N GLU A 23 16.65 -9.83 0.66
CA GLU A 23 16.15 -10.99 1.41
C GLU A 23 14.76 -10.70 1.98
N GLN A 24 14.58 -9.56 2.65
CA GLN A 24 13.27 -9.12 3.15
C GLN A 24 12.24 -9.01 2.03
N ALA A 25 12.65 -8.48 0.86
CA ALA A 25 11.76 -8.37 -0.28
C ALA A 25 11.43 -9.75 -0.89
N ASP A 26 12.36 -10.70 -0.88
CA ASP A 26 12.13 -12.08 -1.32
C ASP A 26 11.12 -12.81 -0.42
N GLU A 27 11.22 -12.63 0.91
CA GLU A 27 10.26 -13.19 1.88
C GLU A 27 8.84 -12.65 1.68
N VAL A 28 8.73 -11.32 1.55
CA VAL A 28 7.45 -10.66 1.28
C VAL A 28 6.84 -11.14 -0.04
N ARG A 29 7.66 -11.27 -1.10
CA ARG A 29 7.21 -11.83 -2.39
C ARG A 29 6.73 -13.27 -2.24
N HIS A 30 7.42 -14.10 -1.46
CA HIS A 30 7.03 -15.49 -1.25
C HIS A 30 5.66 -15.62 -0.60
N ALA A 31 5.36 -14.81 0.42
CA ALA A 31 4.04 -14.75 1.05
C ALA A 31 2.98 -14.23 0.07
N TRP A 32 3.29 -13.14 -0.64
CA TRP A 32 2.39 -12.53 -1.62
C TRP A 32 2.03 -13.48 -2.78
N ASP A 33 2.98 -14.26 -3.26
CA ASP A 33 2.80 -15.23 -4.36
C ASP A 33 1.75 -16.30 -4.05
N LYS A 34 1.45 -16.56 -2.77
CA LYS A 34 0.39 -17.51 -2.37
C LYS A 34 -1.02 -16.96 -2.58
N VAL A 35 -1.16 -15.63 -2.61
CA VAL A 35 -2.47 -14.97 -2.53
C VAL A 35 -2.77 -14.04 -3.71
N LYS A 36 -1.75 -13.60 -4.46
CA LYS A 36 -1.89 -12.62 -5.56
C LYS A 36 -2.80 -13.05 -6.71
N HIS A 37 -3.22 -14.31 -6.77
CA HIS A 37 -4.16 -14.83 -7.78
C HIS A 37 -5.62 -14.88 -7.28
N ASN A 38 -5.87 -14.33 -6.08
CA ASN A 38 -7.18 -14.26 -5.46
C ASN A 38 -7.67 -12.81 -5.42
N GLU A 39 -7.48 -12.05 -6.50
CA GLU A 39 -7.69 -10.59 -6.51
C GLU A 39 -9.11 -10.21 -6.11
N VAL A 40 -10.11 -10.90 -6.65
CA VAL A 40 -11.53 -10.67 -6.36
C VAL A 40 -11.83 -10.93 -4.87
N GLU A 41 -11.27 -11.99 -4.30
CA GLU A 41 -11.47 -12.33 -2.88
C GLU A 41 -10.80 -11.30 -1.96
N ILE A 42 -9.58 -10.85 -2.31
CA ILE A 42 -8.88 -9.79 -1.58
C ILE A 42 -9.73 -8.52 -1.52
N LEU A 43 -10.22 -8.03 -2.67
CA LEU A 43 -11.02 -6.80 -2.71
C LEU A 43 -12.36 -6.99 -2.01
N HIS A 44 -12.97 -8.16 -2.14
CA HIS A 44 -14.22 -8.50 -1.47
C HIS A 44 -14.08 -8.44 0.05
N GLU A 45 -13.06 -9.07 0.63
CA GLU A 45 -12.83 -9.03 2.09
C GLU A 45 -12.54 -7.61 2.58
N ILE A 46 -11.82 -6.79 1.81
CA ILE A 46 -11.61 -5.36 2.15
C ILE A 46 -12.93 -4.59 2.20
N PHE A 47 -13.79 -4.71 1.17
CA PHE A 47 -15.07 -4.01 1.14
C PHE A 47 -16.06 -4.52 2.18
N LYS A 48 -16.01 -5.81 2.49
CA LYS A 48 -16.82 -6.46 3.53
C LYS A 48 -16.45 -5.95 4.92
N ALA A 49 -15.15 -5.81 5.21
CA ALA A 49 -14.66 -5.25 6.46
C ALA A 49 -14.89 -3.73 6.54
N HIS A 50 -14.77 -3.02 5.41
CA HIS A 50 -14.81 -1.56 5.33
C HIS A 50 -15.75 -1.06 4.20
N PRO A 51 -17.08 -1.03 4.43
CA PRO A 51 -18.04 -0.55 3.44
C PRO A 51 -17.86 0.93 3.05
N ASP A 52 -17.22 1.72 3.90
CA ASP A 52 -16.85 3.11 3.62
C ASP A 52 -15.79 3.21 2.49
N ILE A 53 -14.87 2.22 2.40
CA ILE A 53 -13.93 2.10 1.29
C ILE A 53 -14.68 1.75 0.00
N GLN A 54 -15.63 0.80 0.04
CA GLN A 54 -16.50 0.50 -1.12
C GLN A 54 -17.22 1.75 -1.63
N ASN A 55 -17.72 2.59 -0.72
CA ASN A 55 -18.46 3.81 -1.04
C ASN A 55 -17.61 4.90 -1.71
N LYS A 56 -16.27 4.76 -1.73
CA LYS A 56 -15.39 5.64 -2.54
C LYS A 56 -15.40 5.30 -4.03
N PHE A 57 -16.00 4.17 -4.41
CA PHE A 57 -16.11 3.74 -5.81
C PHE A 57 -17.54 3.99 -6.31
N PRO A 58 -17.80 5.03 -7.12
CA PRO A 58 -19.15 5.38 -7.55
C PRO A 58 -19.91 4.23 -8.23
N GLN A 59 -19.20 3.35 -8.94
CA GLN A 59 -19.79 2.20 -9.60
C GLN A 59 -20.21 1.05 -8.64
N PHE A 60 -19.77 1.08 -7.38
CA PHE A 60 -20.02 0.06 -6.35
C PHE A 60 -20.75 0.62 -5.10
N ALA A 61 -20.74 1.94 -4.92
CA ALA A 61 -21.36 2.60 -3.76
C ALA A 61 -22.83 2.23 -3.61
N GLY A 62 -23.23 1.84 -2.40
CA GLY A 62 -24.60 1.43 -2.07
C GLY A 62 -25.10 0.13 -2.71
N LYS A 63 -24.26 -0.58 -3.48
CA LYS A 63 -24.61 -1.90 -4.05
C LYS A 63 -24.32 -3.00 -3.05
N ASP A 64 -25.11 -4.07 -3.13
CA ASP A 64 -24.86 -5.28 -2.37
C ASP A 64 -23.54 -5.93 -2.82
N LEU A 65 -22.67 -6.24 -1.85
CA LEU A 65 -21.32 -6.71 -2.12
C LEU A 65 -21.32 -8.09 -2.81
N GLU A 66 -22.22 -8.99 -2.41
CA GLU A 66 -22.34 -10.33 -3.00
C GLU A 66 -22.80 -10.26 -4.45
N GLN A 67 -23.68 -9.30 -4.78
CA GLN A 67 -24.11 -9.06 -6.16
C GLN A 67 -23.01 -8.49 -7.06
N ILE A 68 -22.14 -7.61 -6.54
CA ILE A 68 -21.09 -6.99 -7.36
C ILE A 68 -19.82 -7.84 -7.48
N LYS A 69 -19.61 -8.84 -6.61
CA LYS A 69 -18.42 -9.68 -6.61
C LYS A 69 -18.17 -10.37 -7.95
N SER A 70 -19.23 -10.82 -8.62
CA SER A 70 -19.16 -11.48 -9.93
C SER A 70 -19.14 -10.52 -11.13
N ASN A 71 -19.13 -9.20 -10.89
CA ASN A 71 -19.13 -8.20 -11.95
C ASN A 71 -17.73 -8.03 -12.56
N SER A 72 -17.64 -7.91 -13.90
CA SER A 72 -16.38 -7.66 -14.61
C SER A 72 -15.67 -6.40 -14.16
N ASP A 73 -16.39 -5.34 -13.80
CA ASP A 73 -15.83 -4.09 -13.30
C ASP A 73 -15.16 -4.29 -11.94
N PHE A 74 -15.74 -5.14 -11.09
CA PHE A 74 -15.18 -5.49 -9.78
C PHE A 74 -13.88 -6.27 -9.94
N SER A 75 -13.90 -7.32 -10.77
CA SER A 75 -12.69 -8.08 -11.12
C SER A 75 -11.60 -7.19 -11.74
N THR A 76 -11.97 -6.31 -12.67
CA THR A 76 -11.02 -5.36 -13.30
C THR A 76 -10.37 -4.46 -12.25
N HIS A 77 -11.15 -3.96 -11.29
CA HIS A 77 -10.60 -3.10 -10.24
C HIS A 77 -9.68 -3.87 -9.28
N ALA A 78 -10.11 -5.07 -8.88
CA ALA A 78 -9.32 -5.97 -8.04
C ALA A 78 -7.95 -6.28 -8.66
N THR A 79 -7.93 -6.63 -9.96
CA THR A 79 -6.68 -6.87 -10.70
C THR A 79 -5.78 -5.64 -10.71
N ARG A 80 -6.31 -4.42 -10.87
CA ARG A 80 -5.48 -3.19 -10.85
C ARG A 80 -4.77 -3.00 -9.52
N ILE A 81 -5.45 -3.24 -8.40
CA ILE A 81 -4.86 -3.12 -7.06
C ILE A 81 -3.75 -4.15 -6.88
N VAL A 82 -4.02 -5.41 -7.18
CA VAL A 82 -3.06 -6.51 -7.00
C VAL A 82 -1.86 -6.39 -7.93
N SER A 83 -2.06 -5.97 -9.18
CA SER A 83 -0.96 -5.68 -10.10
C SER A 83 -0.07 -4.56 -9.58
N PHE A 84 -0.65 -3.48 -9.04
CA PHE A 84 0.14 -2.38 -8.47
C PHE A 84 1.02 -2.87 -7.31
N ILE A 85 0.48 -3.67 -6.39
CA ILE A 85 1.25 -4.26 -5.28
C ILE A 85 2.35 -5.17 -5.83
N THR A 86 2.00 -6.09 -6.74
CA THR A 86 2.93 -7.06 -7.33
C THR A 86 4.10 -6.38 -8.03
N GLU A 87 3.83 -5.33 -8.81
CA GLU A 87 4.87 -4.60 -9.54
C GLU A 87 5.77 -3.77 -8.61
N ASN A 88 5.25 -3.20 -7.52
CA ASN A 88 6.14 -2.54 -6.54
C ASN A 88 7.00 -3.56 -5.79
N LEU A 89 6.43 -4.72 -5.45
CA LEU A 89 7.18 -5.80 -4.82
C LEU A 89 8.25 -6.40 -5.74
N SER A 90 8.07 -6.41 -7.07
CA SER A 90 9.10 -6.88 -8.00
C SER A 90 10.32 -5.95 -8.10
N LEU A 91 10.13 -4.65 -7.79
CA LEU A 91 11.20 -3.66 -7.73
C LEU A 91 11.89 -3.61 -6.35
N ALA A 92 11.18 -4.01 -5.29
CA ALA A 92 11.67 -3.95 -3.92
C ALA A 92 12.91 -4.84 -3.68
N GLY A 93 13.80 -4.39 -2.80
CA GLY A 93 15.07 -5.07 -2.52
C GLY A 93 16.21 -4.69 -3.47
N ASN A 94 15.96 -3.81 -4.45
CA ASN A 94 16.98 -3.21 -5.29
C ASN A 94 17.03 -1.68 -5.07
N PRO A 95 18.08 -1.16 -4.41
CA PRO A 95 18.23 0.29 -4.16
C PRO A 95 18.18 1.15 -5.43
N ASP A 96 18.68 0.65 -6.56
CA ASP A 96 18.71 1.39 -7.84
C ASP A 96 17.30 1.62 -8.41
N LEU A 97 16.32 0.82 -7.99
CA LEU A 97 14.92 0.90 -8.43
C LEU A 97 14.03 1.70 -7.47
N LEU A 98 14.57 2.17 -6.34
CA LEU A 98 13.82 3.01 -5.39
C LEU A 98 13.20 4.27 -6.04
N PRO A 99 13.87 4.99 -6.96
CA PRO A 99 13.25 6.12 -7.66
C PRO A 99 12.00 5.75 -8.47
N ALA A 100 11.98 4.55 -9.06
CA ALA A 100 10.83 4.06 -9.82
C ALA A 100 9.63 3.76 -8.91
N ILE A 101 9.89 3.13 -7.75
CA ILE A 101 8.88 2.91 -6.70
C ILE A 101 8.34 4.26 -6.21
N LYS A 102 9.22 5.21 -5.86
CA LYS A 102 8.80 6.56 -5.44
C LYS A 102 7.88 7.22 -6.46
N THR A 103 8.26 7.21 -7.74
CA THR A 103 7.45 7.83 -8.80
C THR A 103 6.03 7.25 -8.84
N ARG A 104 5.93 5.91 -8.87
CA ARG A 104 4.64 5.21 -8.94
C ARG A 104 3.79 5.42 -7.69
N VAL A 105 4.40 5.36 -6.51
CA VAL A 105 3.69 5.53 -5.23
C VAL A 105 3.26 6.98 -5.02
N ASN A 106 4.04 7.98 -5.47
CA ASN A 106 3.59 9.37 -5.46
C ASN A 106 2.38 9.58 -6.38
N GLU A 107 2.42 9.05 -7.60
CA GLU A 107 1.28 9.13 -8.53
C GLU A 107 0.03 8.49 -7.93
N MET A 108 0.19 7.32 -7.30
CA MET A 108 -0.88 6.65 -6.56
C MET A 108 -1.42 7.55 -5.43
N GLY A 109 -0.54 8.12 -4.59
CA GLY A 109 -0.92 9.01 -3.48
C GLY A 109 -1.66 10.26 -3.94
N GLN A 110 -1.22 10.91 -5.02
CA GLN A 110 -1.90 12.08 -5.60
C GLN A 110 -3.29 11.72 -6.14
N ASN A 111 -3.40 10.58 -6.84
CA ASN A 111 -4.68 10.10 -7.35
C ASN A 111 -5.69 9.82 -6.22
N HIS A 112 -5.24 9.28 -5.09
CA HIS A 112 -6.09 8.98 -3.95
C HIS A 112 -6.41 10.24 -3.12
N ARG A 113 -5.49 11.20 -3.02
CA ARG A 113 -5.75 12.54 -2.48
C ARG A 113 -6.90 13.21 -3.24
N ASN A 114 -6.84 13.22 -4.57
CA ASN A 114 -7.87 13.85 -5.41
C ASN A 114 -9.26 13.20 -5.29
N ARG A 115 -9.30 11.95 -4.82
CA ARG A 115 -10.54 11.19 -4.56
C ARG A 115 -11.03 11.31 -3.10
N GLY A 116 -10.32 12.09 -2.27
CA GLY A 116 -10.65 12.26 -0.86
C GLY A 116 -10.56 10.97 -0.04
N VAL A 117 -9.63 10.08 -0.39
CA VAL A 117 -9.30 8.90 0.42
C VAL A 117 -8.49 9.38 1.63
N THR A 118 -8.77 8.84 2.82
CA THR A 118 -8.12 9.27 4.07
C THR A 118 -6.98 8.34 4.48
N LYS A 119 -6.10 8.81 5.38
CA LYS A 119 -5.06 7.95 6.00
C LYS A 119 -5.68 6.77 6.77
N GLU A 120 -6.84 6.99 7.37
CA GLU A 120 -7.61 5.95 8.07
C GLU A 120 -8.00 4.82 7.12
N GLN A 121 -8.57 5.14 5.96
CA GLN A 121 -8.94 4.17 4.93
C GLN A 121 -7.75 3.39 4.37
N PHE A 122 -6.58 4.03 4.26
CA PHE A 122 -5.35 3.33 3.93
C PHE A 122 -4.93 2.34 5.02
N ASN A 123 -5.05 2.72 6.30
CA ASN A 123 -4.72 1.82 7.41
C ASN A 123 -5.71 0.67 7.54
N GLU A 124 -7.00 0.90 7.28
CA GLU A 124 -8.03 -0.14 7.18
C GLU A 124 -7.72 -1.14 6.05
N PHE A 125 -7.38 -0.63 4.86
CA PHE A 125 -6.90 -1.44 3.75
C PHE A 125 -5.69 -2.29 4.15
N ARG A 126 -4.68 -1.68 4.80
CA ARG A 126 -3.49 -2.41 5.27
C ARG A 126 -3.85 -3.49 6.26
N SER A 127 -4.70 -3.20 7.25
CA SER A 127 -5.10 -4.16 8.27
C SER A 127 -5.74 -5.38 7.63
N THR A 128 -6.78 -5.16 6.81
CA THR A 128 -7.53 -6.25 6.19
C THR A 128 -6.68 -7.05 5.20
N LEU A 129 -5.85 -6.37 4.38
CA LEU A 129 -4.97 -7.07 3.45
C LEU A 129 -3.89 -7.89 4.19
N THR A 130 -3.34 -7.35 5.28
CA THR A 130 -2.37 -8.08 6.11
C THR A 130 -3.01 -9.32 6.71
N ASP A 131 -4.19 -9.18 7.32
CA ASP A 131 -4.93 -10.31 7.89
C ASP A 131 -5.26 -11.38 6.84
N TYR A 132 -5.67 -10.95 5.64
CA TYR A 132 -5.92 -11.86 4.52
C TYR A 132 -4.65 -12.64 4.14
N VAL A 133 -3.51 -11.93 3.97
CA VAL A 133 -2.24 -12.58 3.62
C VAL A 133 -1.81 -13.54 4.74
N LYS A 134 -1.96 -13.18 6.02
CA LYS A 134 -1.64 -14.06 7.16
C LYS A 134 -2.46 -15.33 7.16
N HIS A 135 -3.77 -15.25 6.90
CA HIS A 135 -4.64 -16.43 6.90
C HIS A 135 -4.45 -17.34 5.69
N HIS A 136 -4.00 -16.80 4.56
CA HIS A 136 -3.93 -17.52 3.29
C HIS A 136 -2.48 -17.77 2.81
N SER A 137 -1.48 -17.45 3.62
CA SER A 137 -0.06 -17.69 3.35
C SER A 137 0.70 -18.06 4.63
N SER A 138 2.03 -18.03 4.58
CA SER A 138 2.92 -18.23 5.73
C SER A 138 3.56 -16.90 6.17
N LEU A 139 2.75 -15.82 6.22
CA LEU A 139 3.23 -14.52 6.66
C LEU A 139 3.32 -14.48 8.20
N ASP A 140 4.51 -14.77 8.73
CA ASP A 140 4.84 -14.73 10.15
C ASP A 140 6.28 -14.25 10.37
N GLY A 141 6.66 -14.02 11.63
CA GLY A 141 8.04 -13.71 12.03
C GLY A 141 8.68 -12.58 11.23
N ASP A 142 9.85 -12.85 10.66
CA ASP A 142 10.62 -11.88 9.86
C ASP A 142 9.88 -11.45 8.58
N ALA A 143 9.11 -12.34 7.96
CA ALA A 143 8.31 -12.01 6.79
C ALA A 143 7.18 -11.02 7.13
N GLU A 144 6.52 -11.19 8.29
CA GLU A 144 5.51 -10.23 8.77
C GLU A 144 6.13 -8.88 9.13
N HIS A 145 7.34 -8.86 9.69
CA HIS A 145 8.08 -7.62 9.96
C HIS A 145 8.44 -6.91 8.65
N ALA A 146 8.96 -7.62 7.65
CA ALA A 146 9.30 -7.08 6.34
C ALA A 146 8.05 -6.57 5.59
N TRP A 147 6.92 -7.27 5.70
CA TRP A 147 5.63 -6.85 5.14
C TRP A 147 5.15 -5.53 5.72
N ASN A 148 5.21 -5.39 7.05
CA ASN A 148 4.86 -4.14 7.72
C ASN A 148 5.80 -2.99 7.35
N GLN A 149 7.10 -3.26 7.25
CA GLN A 149 8.08 -2.28 6.78
C GLN A 149 7.80 -1.84 5.33
N ALA A 150 7.37 -2.76 4.46
CA ALA A 150 6.96 -2.43 3.10
C ALA A 150 5.80 -1.43 3.09
N PHE A 151 4.77 -1.67 3.90
CA PHE A 151 3.65 -0.76 4.07
C PHE A 151 4.07 0.58 4.65
N ASP A 152 4.91 0.60 5.68
CA ASP A 152 5.40 1.85 6.30
C ASP A 152 6.11 2.73 5.26
N ASN A 153 6.95 2.13 4.42
CA ASN A 153 7.64 2.85 3.33
C ASN A 153 6.66 3.44 2.30
N VAL A 154 5.69 2.64 1.86
CA VAL A 154 4.69 3.08 0.88
C VAL A 154 3.78 4.14 1.48
N PHE A 155 3.36 3.98 2.74
CA PHE A 155 2.48 4.90 3.45
C PHE A 155 3.16 6.20 3.80
N PHE A 156 4.46 6.18 4.11
CA PHE A 156 5.24 7.42 4.22
C PHE A 156 5.08 8.28 2.96
N ILE A 157 5.25 7.69 1.78
CA ILE A 157 5.08 8.41 0.51
C ILE A 157 3.63 8.83 0.30
N ILE A 158 2.67 7.90 0.42
CA ILE A 158 1.25 8.18 0.20
C ILE A 158 0.76 9.28 1.14
N PHE A 159 1.06 9.19 2.43
CA PHE A 159 0.61 10.15 3.45
C PHE A 159 1.23 11.52 3.25
N SER A 160 2.48 11.59 2.81
CA SER A 160 3.08 12.86 2.41
C SER A 160 2.33 13.50 1.23
N ASN A 161 1.85 12.70 0.25
CA ASN A 161 0.97 13.21 -0.82
C ASN A 161 -0.40 13.67 -0.28
N LEU A 162 -1.02 12.92 0.64
CA LEU A 162 -2.27 13.29 1.30
C LEU A 162 -2.17 14.57 2.15
N ASP A 163 -0.96 14.92 2.59
CA ASP A 163 -0.69 16.18 3.30
C ASP A 163 -0.30 17.33 2.36
N GLY A 164 -0.04 17.05 1.08
CA GLY A 164 0.32 18.05 0.07
C GLY A 164 1.83 18.25 -0.07
N HIS A 165 2.62 17.29 0.38
CA HIS A 165 4.07 17.30 0.43
C HIS A 165 4.64 16.04 -0.27
N PRO A 166 4.49 15.88 -1.59
CA PRO A 166 4.98 14.69 -2.30
C PRO A 166 6.48 14.43 -2.04
N VAL A 167 6.85 13.16 -1.92
CA VAL A 167 8.24 12.75 -1.66
C VAL A 167 9.00 12.73 -2.97
N VAL A 168 9.90 13.69 -3.17
CA VAL A 168 10.77 13.76 -4.36
C VAL A 168 12.00 12.84 -4.27
#